data_AF-A0A258F2R0-F1
#
_entry.id   AF-A0A258F2R0-F1
#
_cell.length_a   1.000
_cell.length_b   1.000
_cell.length_c   1.000
_cell.angle_alpha   90.00
_cell.angle_beta   90.00
_cell.angle_gamma   90.00
#
_symmetry.space_group_name_H-M   'P 1'
#
loop_
_entity.id
_entity.type
_entity.pdbx_description
1 polymer ?
#
loop_
_entity_poly.entity_id
_entity_poly.type
_entity_poly.pdbx_seq_one_letter_code
_entity_poly.pdbx_strand_id
1 'polypeptide(L)'
;MAFTIEGQDRPGRWLVTCDHASNQVPDWVGGGSLGIPAEDMARHIAWDIGAAGLARALGQHLDSPVLMSDFSRLVIDPNRGEDDPTLVMKLYDGTIIPANRHVGQVEVEERLDRLYRPYHAAYSRLAALRPDRVIVAVHSFTPCLRGRDPRPWHVGVLYSHLDARLSQPLIARLQPRTKACPPRQPATPPRRGA
;
A
#
# COMPACT_ATOMS: atom_id res chain seq x y z
N MET A 1 13.53 -1.52 -9.34
CA MET A 1 13.89 -1.82 -7.93
C MET A 1 12.63 -2.31 -7.22
N ALA A 2 12.75 -3.01 -6.10
CA ALA A 2 11.58 -3.48 -5.34
C ALA A 2 11.03 -2.38 -4.41
N PHE A 3 11.92 -1.57 -3.83
CA PHE A 3 11.54 -0.59 -2.82
C PHE A 3 12.60 0.48 -2.64
N THR A 4 12.17 1.60 -2.07
CA THR A 4 13.02 2.68 -1.59
C THR A 4 12.83 2.84 -0.07
N ILE A 5 13.93 3.06 0.66
CA ILE A 5 13.91 3.45 2.08
C ILE A 5 14.45 4.87 2.20
N GLU A 6 13.68 5.76 2.82
CA GLU A 6 14.11 7.12 3.14
C GLU A 6 14.29 7.29 4.65
N GLY A 7 15.39 7.92 5.06
CA GLY A 7 15.66 8.18 6.47
C GLY A 7 15.82 6.90 7.30
N GLN A 8 16.49 5.88 6.76
CA GLN A 8 16.66 4.58 7.43
C GLN A 8 17.21 4.72 8.85
N ASP A 9 18.15 5.64 9.05
CA ASP A 9 18.86 5.85 10.32
C ASP A 9 18.16 6.85 11.25
N ARG A 10 16.96 7.35 10.87
CA ARG A 10 16.21 8.27 11.72
C ARG A 10 15.78 7.57 13.03
N PRO A 11 15.95 8.22 14.20
CA PRO A 11 15.85 7.58 15.51
C PRO A 11 14.41 7.37 16.01
N GLY A 12 13.42 7.97 15.34
CA GLY A 12 12.03 7.93 15.74
C GLY A 12 11.45 6.52 15.78
N ARG A 13 10.43 6.37 16.62
CA ARG A 13 9.80 5.08 16.89
C ARG A 13 8.80 4.63 15.84
N TRP A 14 8.60 5.41 14.78
CA TRP A 14 7.64 5.10 13.76
C TRP A 14 8.29 4.32 12.62
N LEU A 15 7.50 3.55 11.89
CA LEU A 15 7.82 3.07 10.56
C LEU A 15 6.65 3.47 9.69
N VAL A 16 6.89 4.39 8.77
CA VAL A 16 5.88 4.83 7.81
C VAL A 16 6.03 3.97 6.56
N THR A 17 4.96 3.37 6.08
CA THR A 17 5.00 2.57 4.85
C THR A 17 4.05 3.12 3.81
N CYS A 18 4.39 2.96 2.53
CA CYS A 18 3.48 3.20 1.42
C CYS A 18 3.62 2.04 0.43
N ASP A 19 2.75 1.04 0.59
CA ASP A 19 2.76 -0.19 -0.20
C ASP A 19 2.42 0.07 -1.68
N HIS A 20 1.81 1.22 -1.98
CA HIS A 20 1.28 1.56 -3.30
C HIS A 20 1.81 2.91 -3.79
N ALA A 21 3.10 3.15 -3.59
CA ALA A 21 3.73 4.46 -3.78
C ALA A 21 4.02 4.83 -5.23
N SER A 22 4.04 3.84 -6.13
CA SER A 22 4.50 3.96 -7.50
C SER A 22 3.54 3.27 -8.45
N ASN A 23 3.40 3.78 -9.68
CA ASN A 23 2.71 3.12 -10.79
C ASN A 23 3.68 2.50 -11.81
N GLN A 24 4.97 2.39 -11.48
CA GLN A 24 5.98 1.87 -12.40
C GLN A 24 5.80 0.38 -12.70
N VAL A 25 6.12 0.00 -13.94
CA VAL A 25 6.12 -1.39 -14.39
C VAL A 25 7.54 -1.73 -14.80
N PRO A 26 8.20 -2.70 -14.15
CA PRO A 26 9.55 -3.12 -14.55
C PRO A 26 9.59 -3.66 -15.98
N ASP A 27 10.67 -3.41 -16.72
CA ASP A 27 10.81 -3.82 -18.14
C ASP A 27 10.63 -5.33 -18.39
N TRP A 28 10.94 -6.16 -17.39
CA TRP A 28 10.79 -7.61 -17.47
C TRP A 28 9.34 -8.09 -17.23
N VAL A 29 8.44 -7.21 -16.80
CA VAL A 29 7.01 -7.48 -16.66
C VAL A 29 6.30 -6.90 -17.89
N GLY A 30 5.81 -7.75 -18.78
CA GLY A 30 5.09 -7.32 -19.98
C GLY A 30 5.86 -6.36 -20.89
N GLY A 31 7.20 -6.36 -20.85
CA GLY A 31 8.01 -5.41 -21.62
C GLY A 31 7.95 -3.98 -21.08
N GLY A 32 7.70 -3.79 -19.78
CA GLY A 32 7.51 -2.47 -19.16
C GLY A 32 6.10 -1.91 -19.34
N SER A 33 5.16 -2.72 -19.83
CA SER A 33 3.77 -2.33 -20.02
C SER A 33 2.83 -3.47 -19.61
N LEU A 34 1.79 -3.13 -18.85
CA LEU A 34 0.73 -4.09 -18.53
C LEU A 34 -0.33 -4.21 -19.64
N GLY A 35 -0.12 -3.55 -20.79
CA GLY A 35 -1.11 -3.41 -21.86
C GLY A 35 -2.26 -2.47 -21.50
N ILE A 36 -2.05 -1.61 -20.51
CA ILE A 36 -3.03 -0.63 -20.02
C ILE A 36 -2.70 0.75 -20.61
N PRO A 37 -3.69 1.53 -21.08
CA PRO A 37 -3.47 2.91 -21.52
C PRO A 37 -2.82 3.79 -20.42
N ALA A 38 -2.03 4.78 -20.83
CA ALA A 38 -1.34 5.66 -19.89
C ALA A 38 -2.29 6.43 -18.95
N GLU A 39 -3.47 6.82 -19.45
CA GLU A 39 -4.54 7.44 -18.65
C GLU A 39 -5.04 6.53 -17.51
N ASP A 40 -5.08 5.22 -17.75
CA ASP A 40 -5.49 4.23 -16.77
C ASP A 40 -4.36 3.93 -15.78
N MET A 41 -3.11 3.90 -16.25
CA MET A 41 -1.93 3.84 -15.37
C MET A 41 -1.75 5.08 -14.48
N ALA A 42 -2.34 6.22 -14.86
CA ALA A 42 -2.36 7.44 -14.04
C ALA A 42 -3.48 7.44 -12.97
N ARG A 43 -4.43 6.50 -13.03
CA ARG A 43 -5.54 6.40 -12.07
C ARG A 43 -5.14 5.66 -10.78
N HIS A 44 -6.01 5.79 -9.78
CA HIS A 44 -5.92 5.10 -8.47
C HIS A 44 -5.84 3.56 -8.55
N ILE A 45 -6.09 2.97 -9.73
CA ILE A 45 -5.99 1.52 -9.94
C ILE A 45 -4.54 1.04 -9.87
N ALA A 46 -3.60 1.86 -10.33
CA ALA A 46 -2.19 1.49 -10.44
C ALA A 46 -1.38 1.78 -9.18
N TRP A 47 -1.84 2.72 -8.35
CA TRP A 47 -1.11 3.28 -7.21
C TRP A 47 -2.00 4.22 -6.39
N ASP A 48 -1.53 4.60 -5.19
CA ASP A 48 -2.19 5.57 -4.33
C ASP A 48 -1.66 6.98 -4.59
N ILE A 49 -2.40 7.73 -5.41
CA ILE A 49 -2.06 9.11 -5.79
C ILE A 49 -1.91 9.96 -4.52
N GLY A 50 -0.74 10.59 -4.38
CA GLY A 50 -0.39 11.46 -3.25
C GLY A 50 0.05 10.76 -1.96
N ALA A 51 -0.13 9.43 -1.83
CA ALA A 51 0.21 8.72 -0.59
C ALA A 51 1.71 8.73 -0.30
N ALA A 52 2.55 8.57 -1.33
CA ALA A 52 4.01 8.65 -1.18
C ALA A 52 4.47 10.02 -0.64
N GLY A 53 3.86 11.11 -1.10
CA GLY A 53 4.15 12.46 -0.61
C GLY A 53 3.81 12.63 0.87
N LEU A 54 2.63 12.15 1.27
CA LEU A 54 2.22 12.14 2.68
C LEU A 54 3.13 11.26 3.55
N ALA A 55 3.52 10.08 3.06
CA ALA A 55 4.40 9.17 3.76
C ALA A 55 5.77 9.81 4.04
N ARG A 56 6.35 10.50 3.05
CA ARG A 56 7.60 11.26 3.21
C ARG A 56 7.49 12.37 4.25
N ALA A 57 6.43 13.18 4.16
CA ALA A 57 6.18 14.27 5.11
C ALA A 57 6.02 13.73 6.54
N LEU A 58 5.27 12.64 6.73
CA LEU A 58 5.15 11.96 8.02
C LEU A 58 6.50 11.46 8.53
N GLY A 59 7.30 10.80 7.68
CA GLY A 59 8.63 10.34 8.06
C GLY A 59 9.55 11.47 8.52
N GLN A 60 9.48 12.63 7.87
CA GLN A 60 10.23 13.82 8.30
C GLN A 60 9.73 14.37 9.64
N HIS A 61 8.42 14.56 9.79
CA HIS A 61 7.83 15.11 11.02
C HIS A 61 7.94 14.19 12.24
N LEU A 62 7.95 12.88 12.02
CA LEU A 62 8.10 11.87 13.06
C LEU A 62 9.56 11.48 13.30
N ASP A 63 10.49 12.09 12.55
CA ASP A 63 11.90 11.74 12.50
C ASP A 63 12.10 10.22 12.42
N SER A 64 11.46 9.59 11.44
CA SER A 64 11.33 8.13 11.33
C SER A 64 11.52 7.61 9.90
N PRO A 65 11.92 6.33 9.74
CA PRO A 65 12.10 5.71 8.43
C PRO A 65 10.78 5.60 7.64
N VAL A 66 10.90 5.75 6.31
CA VAL A 66 9.82 5.55 5.34
C VAL A 66 10.19 4.44 4.37
N LEU A 67 9.35 3.41 4.23
CA LEU A 67 9.50 2.33 3.26
C LEU A 67 8.42 2.45 2.19
N MET A 68 8.81 2.44 0.92
CA MET A 68 7.89 2.59 -0.21
C MET A 68 8.17 1.52 -1.27
N SER A 69 7.13 0.96 -1.86
CA SER A 69 7.28 0.11 -3.06
C SER A 69 7.65 0.95 -4.27
N ASP A 70 8.49 0.41 -5.15
CA ASP A 70 8.91 1.11 -6.38
C ASP A 70 8.15 0.63 -7.62
N PHE A 71 7.14 -0.22 -7.46
CA PHE A 71 6.36 -0.84 -8.52
C PHE A 71 4.86 -0.67 -8.30
N SER A 72 4.09 -0.73 -9.38
CA SER A 72 2.63 -0.70 -9.34
C SER A 72 2.07 -1.93 -8.62
N ARG A 73 1.02 -1.71 -7.82
CA ARG A 73 0.22 -2.82 -7.26
C ARG A 73 -0.37 -3.75 -8.32
N LEU A 74 -0.48 -3.30 -9.58
CA LEU A 74 -0.95 -4.11 -10.69
C LEU A 74 0.13 -5.07 -11.21
N VAL A 75 1.41 -4.84 -10.91
CA VAL A 75 2.48 -5.82 -11.14
C VAL A 75 2.32 -6.95 -10.15
N ILE A 76 2.32 -6.63 -8.86
CA ILE A 76 2.03 -7.54 -7.75
C ILE A 76 1.63 -6.66 -6.57
N ASP A 77 0.60 -7.01 -5.81
CA ASP A 77 0.12 -6.16 -4.71
C ASP A 77 0.88 -6.51 -3.41
N PRO A 78 1.78 -5.64 -2.90
CA PRO A 78 2.53 -5.93 -1.67
C PRO A 78 1.68 -5.84 -0.40
N ASN A 79 0.42 -5.40 -0.51
CA ASN A 79 -0.57 -5.37 0.57
C ASN A 79 -1.60 -6.51 0.46
N ARG A 80 -1.19 -7.64 -0.13
CA ARG A 80 -1.92 -8.91 -0.17
C ARG A 80 -1.01 -10.04 0.30
N GLY A 81 -1.60 -11.09 0.87
CA GLY A 81 -0.84 -12.31 1.18
C GLY A 81 -0.39 -13.04 -0.09
N GLU A 82 0.65 -13.88 0.01
CA GLU A 82 1.18 -14.64 -1.14
C GLU A 82 0.13 -15.57 -1.78
N ASP A 83 -0.80 -16.10 -0.97
CA ASP A 83 -1.89 -16.98 -1.43
C ASP A 83 -3.17 -16.21 -1.82
N ASP A 84 -3.15 -14.88 -1.79
CA ASP A 84 -4.35 -14.09 -2.07
C ASP A 84 -4.68 -14.13 -3.58
N PRO A 85 -5.91 -14.45 -3.98
CA PRO A 85 -6.30 -14.53 -5.39
C PRO A 85 -6.21 -13.18 -6.13
N THR A 86 -6.07 -12.07 -5.39
CA THR A 86 -5.90 -10.71 -5.92
C THR A 86 -4.45 -10.22 -5.88
N LEU A 87 -3.48 -11.06 -5.48
CA LEU A 87 -2.05 -10.73 -5.46
C LEU A 87 -1.54 -10.23 -6.82
N VAL A 88 -1.94 -10.90 -7.91
CA VAL A 88 -1.73 -10.42 -9.28
C VAL A 88 -3.10 -10.21 -9.94
N MET A 89 -3.56 -8.97 -9.90
CA MET A 89 -4.91 -8.62 -10.29
C MET A 89 -5.10 -8.67 -11.82
N LYS A 90 -6.22 -9.25 -12.28
CA LYS A 90 -6.54 -9.37 -13.73
C LYS A 90 -7.54 -8.31 -14.22
N LEU A 91 -8.34 -7.77 -13.31
CA LEU A 91 -9.39 -6.77 -13.55
C LEU A 91 -9.49 -5.89 -12.31
N TYR A 92 -9.48 -4.56 -12.47
CA TYR A 92 -9.67 -3.62 -11.37
C TYR A 92 -10.42 -2.37 -11.78
N ASP A 93 -11.46 -2.00 -11.02
CA ASP A 93 -12.33 -0.83 -11.28
C ASP A 93 -12.76 -0.67 -12.75
N GLY A 94 -13.10 -1.80 -13.39
CA GLY A 94 -13.55 -1.87 -14.78
C GLY A 94 -12.45 -1.92 -15.84
N THR A 95 -11.17 -1.88 -15.45
CA THR A 95 -10.02 -1.97 -16.36
C THR A 95 -9.45 -3.40 -16.35
N ILE A 96 -9.51 -4.08 -17.50
CA ILE A 96 -8.81 -5.36 -17.70
C ILE A 96 -7.31 -5.08 -17.76
N ILE A 97 -6.50 -5.99 -17.22
CA ILE A 97 -5.04 -5.88 -17.22
C ILE A 97 -4.49 -6.96 -18.18
N PRO A 98 -4.26 -6.64 -19.47
CA PRO A 98 -3.93 -7.63 -20.49
C PRO A 98 -2.73 -8.50 -20.14
N ALA A 99 -1.64 -7.90 -19.66
CA ALA A 99 -0.43 -8.63 -19.29
C ALA A 99 -0.67 -9.62 -18.14
N ASN A 100 -1.67 -9.39 -17.28
CA ASN A 100 -1.97 -10.27 -16.16
C ASN A 100 -2.96 -11.39 -16.49
N ARG A 101 -3.61 -11.36 -17.67
CA ARG A 101 -4.67 -12.30 -18.04
C ARG A 101 -4.21 -13.77 -17.94
N HIS A 102 -3.02 -14.05 -18.46
CA HIS A 102 -2.43 -15.39 -18.58
C HIS A 102 -1.27 -15.63 -17.62
N VAL A 103 -1.05 -14.74 -16.65
CA VAL A 103 -0.03 -14.94 -15.61
C VAL A 103 -0.34 -16.25 -14.89
N GLY A 104 0.62 -17.17 -14.98
CA GLY A 104 0.63 -18.46 -14.28
C GLY A 104 1.62 -18.45 -13.12
N GLN A 105 1.71 -19.57 -12.42
CA GLN A 105 2.50 -19.68 -11.18
C GLN A 105 3.97 -19.31 -11.36
N VAL A 106 4.61 -19.68 -12.47
CA VAL A 106 6.02 -19.36 -12.74
C VAL A 106 6.28 -17.85 -12.71
N GLU A 107 5.41 -17.07 -13.36
CA GLU A 107 5.57 -15.61 -13.40
C GLU A 107 5.14 -14.94 -12.09
N VAL A 108 4.17 -15.51 -11.36
CA VAL A 108 3.85 -15.07 -10.00
C VAL A 108 5.06 -15.24 -9.09
N GLU A 109 5.74 -16.39 -9.14
CA GLU A 109 6.93 -16.64 -8.32
C GLU A 109 8.09 -15.70 -8.67
N GLU A 110 8.31 -15.42 -9.95
CA GLU A 110 9.32 -14.43 -10.33
C GLU A 110 9.00 -13.04 -9.76
N ARG A 111 7.73 -12.61 -9.79
CA ARG A 111 7.29 -11.35 -9.17
C ARG A 111 7.40 -11.38 -7.65
N LEU A 112 7.15 -12.53 -7.03
CA LEU A 112 7.34 -12.70 -5.60
C LEU A 112 8.81 -12.52 -5.21
N ASP A 113 9.72 -13.21 -5.90
CA ASP A 113 11.15 -13.20 -5.61
C ASP A 113 11.82 -11.85 -5.88
N ARG A 114 11.42 -11.17 -6.96
CA ARG A 114 12.09 -9.94 -7.40
C ARG A 114 11.54 -8.67 -6.76
N LEU A 115 10.29 -8.68 -6.30
CA LEU A 115 9.58 -7.48 -5.84
C LEU A 115 8.98 -7.64 -4.44
N TYR A 116 8.08 -8.62 -4.28
CA TYR A 116 7.29 -8.77 -3.06
C TYR A 116 8.13 -9.17 -1.85
N ARG A 117 8.83 -10.31 -1.92
CA ARG A 117 9.63 -10.85 -0.82
C ARG A 117 10.76 -9.90 -0.42
N PRO A 118 11.49 -9.22 -1.34
CA PRO A 118 12.45 -8.17 -0.98
C PRO A 118 11.83 -6.98 -0.24
N TYR A 119 10.66 -6.49 -0.68
CA TYR A 119 9.93 -5.43 0.01
C TYR A 119 9.54 -5.86 1.43
N HIS A 120 8.99 -7.06 1.59
CA HIS A 120 8.60 -7.60 2.90
C HIS A 120 9.79 -7.92 3.80
N ALA A 121 10.93 -8.36 3.25
CA ALA A 121 12.15 -8.54 4.02
C ALA A 121 12.66 -7.20 4.58
N ALA A 122 12.62 -6.12 3.78
CA ALA A 122 12.94 -4.78 4.24
C ALA A 122 11.96 -4.27 5.30
N TYR A 123 10.66 -4.50 5.10
CA TYR A 123 9.61 -4.18 6.08
C TYR A 123 9.89 -4.88 7.41
N SER A 124 10.05 -6.21 7.39
CA SER A 124 10.24 -7.03 8.59
C SER A 124 11.51 -6.65 9.34
N ARG A 125 12.60 -6.37 8.61
CA ARG A 125 13.83 -5.85 9.20
C ARG A 125 13.59 -4.53 9.92
N LEU A 126 13.00 -3.53 9.26
CA LEU A 126 12.74 -2.21 9.85
C LEU A 126 11.79 -2.27 11.05
N ALA A 127 10.79 -3.14 10.98
CA ALA A 127 9.85 -3.39 12.06
C ALA A 127 10.56 -3.97 13.29
N ALA A 128 11.45 -4.95 13.09
CA ALA A 128 12.20 -5.63 14.16
C ALA A 128 13.35 -4.82 14.76
N LEU A 129 13.78 -3.69 14.16
CA LEU A 129 14.89 -2.88 14.69
C LEU A 129 14.65 -2.32 16.11
N ARG A 130 13.39 -2.27 16.58
CA ARG A 130 13.06 -1.82 17.93
C ARG A 130 11.75 -2.46 18.44
N PRO A 131 11.64 -2.78 19.73
CA PRO A 131 10.46 -3.43 20.29
C PRO A 131 9.25 -2.50 20.44
N ASP A 132 9.46 -1.18 20.52
CA ASP A 132 8.41 -0.16 20.69
C ASP A 132 7.96 0.49 19.37
N ARG A 133 8.24 -0.18 18.23
CA ARG A 133 7.92 0.30 16.89
C ARG A 133 6.42 0.52 16.71
N VAL A 134 6.06 1.67 16.15
CA VAL A 134 4.69 1.99 15.74
C VAL A 134 4.65 2.05 14.23
N ILE A 135 3.81 1.22 13.60
CA ILE A 135 3.73 1.14 12.14
C ILE A 135 2.51 1.90 11.65
N VAL A 136 2.70 2.74 10.64
CA VAL A 136 1.62 3.47 9.95
C VAL A 136 1.76 3.23 8.45
N ALA A 137 0.80 2.48 7.89
CA ALA A 137 0.67 2.31 6.45
C ALA A 137 -0.18 3.44 5.86
N VAL A 138 0.39 4.18 4.92
CA VAL A 138 -0.22 5.34 4.28
C VAL A 138 -0.78 4.92 2.92
N HIS A 139 -2.08 5.11 2.79
CA HIS A 139 -2.84 4.87 1.56
C HIS A 139 -3.69 6.09 1.23
N SER A 140 -4.03 6.23 -0.05
CA SER A 140 -5.07 7.15 -0.50
C SER A 140 -6.18 6.37 -1.19
N PHE A 141 -7.30 7.02 -1.47
CA PHE A 141 -8.41 6.37 -2.13
C PHE A 141 -9.14 7.35 -3.03
N THR A 142 -9.67 6.88 -4.16
CA THR A 142 -10.50 7.71 -5.04
C THR A 142 -11.75 8.22 -4.29
N PRO A 143 -12.18 9.47 -4.44
CA PRO A 143 -13.41 9.95 -3.79
C PRO A 143 -14.64 9.10 -4.14
N CYS A 144 -14.66 8.52 -5.34
CA CYS A 144 -15.75 7.71 -5.87
C CYS A 144 -15.19 6.53 -6.70
N LEU A 145 -15.68 5.31 -6.45
CA LEU A 145 -15.39 4.14 -7.29
C LEU A 145 -16.37 4.13 -8.48
N ARG A 146 -16.00 3.48 -9.59
CA ARG A 146 -16.88 3.43 -10.77
C ARG A 146 -18.22 2.78 -10.41
N GLY A 147 -19.31 3.52 -10.61
CA GLY A 147 -20.68 3.05 -10.32
C GLY A 147 -21.05 2.98 -8.84
N ARG A 148 -20.36 3.69 -7.95
CA ARG A 148 -20.68 3.79 -6.51
C ARG A 148 -20.95 5.24 -6.11
N ASP A 149 -21.56 5.44 -4.94
CA ASP A 149 -21.72 6.77 -4.37
C ASP A 149 -20.37 7.33 -3.85
N PRO A 150 -20.20 8.67 -3.83
CA PRO A 150 -19.04 9.29 -3.23
C PRO A 150 -18.87 8.92 -1.75
N ARG A 151 -17.63 8.71 -1.32
CA ARG A 151 -17.32 8.42 0.08
C ARG A 151 -17.62 9.67 0.94
N PRO A 152 -18.39 9.54 2.04
CA PRO A 152 -18.75 10.70 2.86
C PRO A 152 -17.63 11.18 3.80
N TRP A 153 -16.51 10.45 3.88
CA TRP A 153 -15.37 10.75 4.74
C TRP A 153 -14.10 11.11 3.95
N HIS A 154 -13.29 12.03 4.51
CA HIS A 154 -12.01 12.45 3.92
C HIS A 154 -10.82 11.59 4.39
N VAL A 155 -10.90 11.02 5.60
CA VAL A 155 -9.84 10.19 6.20
C VAL A 155 -10.46 8.93 6.77
N GLY A 156 -9.87 7.78 6.47
CA GLY A 156 -10.18 6.49 7.09
C GLY A 156 -9.00 6.01 7.93
N VAL A 157 -9.27 5.52 9.14
CA VAL A 157 -8.27 4.88 9.99
C VAL A 157 -8.60 3.40 10.04
N LEU A 158 -7.78 2.58 9.39
CA LEU A 158 -7.90 1.12 9.39
C LEU A 158 -6.91 0.54 10.38
N TYR A 159 -7.33 -0.49 11.11
CA TYR A 159 -6.49 -1.17 12.08
C TYR A 159 -6.95 -2.60 12.30
N SER A 160 -6.02 -3.44 12.77
CA SER A 160 -6.33 -4.82 13.12
C SER A 160 -7.23 -4.84 14.36
N HIS A 161 -8.22 -5.74 14.36
CA HIS A 161 -9.04 -5.99 15.55
C HIS A 161 -8.21 -6.44 16.77
N LEU A 162 -6.97 -6.89 16.55
CA LEU A 162 -6.03 -7.33 17.59
C LEU A 162 -5.33 -6.15 18.31
N ASP A 163 -5.20 -4.98 17.68
CA ASP A 163 -4.54 -3.83 18.27
C ASP A 163 -5.18 -2.50 17.87
N ALA A 164 -5.81 -1.86 18.85
CA ALA A 164 -6.51 -0.59 18.68
C ALA A 164 -5.84 0.58 19.43
N ARG A 165 -4.67 0.37 20.05
CA ARG A 165 -4.06 1.29 21.02
C ARG A 165 -3.69 2.65 20.41
N LEU A 166 -3.25 2.68 19.15
CA LEU A 166 -2.99 3.91 18.41
C LEU A 166 -4.28 4.46 17.76
N SER A 167 -5.03 3.58 17.11
CA SER A 167 -6.08 3.94 16.17
C SER A 167 -7.29 4.57 16.84
N GLN A 168 -7.68 4.09 18.03
CA GLN A 168 -8.82 4.66 18.76
C GLN A 168 -8.58 6.10 19.22
N PRO A 169 -7.44 6.44 19.88
CA PRO A 169 -7.09 7.83 20.17
C PRO A 169 -6.98 8.69 18.92
N LEU A 170 -6.42 8.17 17.82
CA LEU A 170 -6.30 8.90 16.57
C LEU A 170 -7.68 9.25 15.98
N ILE A 171 -8.60 8.28 15.92
CA ILE A 171 -9.97 8.49 15.46
C ILE A 171 -10.66 9.56 16.31
N ALA A 172 -10.57 9.44 17.64
CA ALA A 172 -11.17 10.41 18.57
C ALA A 172 -10.63 11.84 18.37
N ARG A 173 -9.37 12.00 17.94
CA ARG A 173 -8.77 13.30 17.63
C ARG A 173 -9.14 13.85 16.25
N LEU A 174 -9.46 12.98 15.29
CA LEU A 174 -9.85 13.37 13.93
C LEU A 174 -11.34 13.70 13.81
N GLN A 175 -12.20 13.02 14.58
CA GLN A 175 -13.66 13.21 14.57
C GLN A 175 -14.13 14.67 14.75
N PRO A 176 -13.57 15.50 15.67
CA PRO A 176 -14.02 16.88 15.84
C PRO A 176 -13.62 17.82 14.68
N ARG A 177 -12.67 17.40 13.84
CA ARG A 177 -11.99 18.28 12.86
C ARG A 177 -12.37 18.00 11.42
N THR A 178 -13.12 16.93 11.15
CA THR A 178 -13.41 16.45 9.80
C THR A 178 -14.76 15.74 9.78
N LYS A 179 -15.43 15.67 8.61
CA LYS A 179 -16.55 14.72 8.37
C LYS A 179 -16.05 13.26 8.38
N ALA A 180 -15.06 12.92 9.21
CA ALA A 180 -14.29 11.71 9.09
C ALA A 180 -14.91 10.55 9.85
N CYS A 181 -14.70 9.40 9.21
CA CYS A 181 -14.89 8.06 9.74
C CYS A 181 -16.31 7.50 9.55
N PRO A 182 -16.50 6.47 8.70
CA PRO A 182 -17.59 5.54 8.92
C PRO A 182 -17.34 4.80 10.25
N PRO A 183 -18.38 4.24 10.88
CA PRO A 183 -18.20 3.49 12.11
C PRO A 183 -17.28 2.29 11.86
N ARG A 184 -16.15 2.27 12.57
CA ARG A 184 -15.39 1.10 13.02
C ARG A 184 -15.53 -0.14 12.13
N GLN A 185 -14.83 -0.18 11.00
CA GLN A 185 -14.63 -1.46 10.34
C GLN A 185 -13.28 -2.02 10.78
N PRO A 186 -13.24 -3.09 11.59
CA PRO A 186 -12.06 -3.96 11.57
C PRO A 186 -11.90 -4.40 10.12
N ALA A 187 -10.88 -3.86 9.44
CA ALA A 187 -10.48 -4.46 8.18
C ALA A 187 -9.88 -5.83 8.53
N THR A 188 -10.19 -6.85 7.73
CA THR A 188 -9.33 -8.04 7.72
C THR A 188 -7.92 -7.51 7.47
N PRO A 189 -6.97 -7.71 8.41
CA PRO A 189 -5.62 -7.20 8.19
C PRO A 189 -5.15 -7.79 6.86
N PRO A 190 -4.62 -6.97 5.93
CA PRO A 190 -4.11 -7.46 4.66
C PRO A 190 -2.95 -8.46 4.84
N ARG A 191 -2.45 -8.61 6.07
CA ARG A 191 -1.29 -9.41 6.45
C ARG A 191 -1.71 -10.44 7.51
N ARG A 192 -1.68 -11.72 7.14
CA ARG A 192 -1.54 -12.82 8.11
C ARG A 192 -0.05 -12.85 8.49
N GLY A 193 0.31 -12.38 9.69
CA GLY A 193 1.65 -12.63 10.25
C GLY A 193 2.61 -11.43 10.35
N ALA A 194 2.14 -10.28 10.80
CA ALA A 194 3.02 -9.29 11.46
C ALA A 194 2.76 -9.31 12.96
#